data_AF-A0A971S2D3-F1
#
_entry.id   AF-A0A971S2D3-F1
#
_cell.length_a   1.000
_cell.length_b   1.000
_cell.length_c   1.000
_cell.angle_alpha   90.00
_cell.angle_beta   90.00
_cell.angle_gamma   90.00
#
_symmetry.space_group_name_H-M   'P 1'
#
loop_
_entity.id
_entity.type
_entity.pdbx_description
1 polymer ?
#
loop_
_entity_poly.entity_id
_entity_poly.type
_entity_poly.pdbx_seq_one_letter_code
_entity_poly.pdbx_strand_id
1 'polypeptide(L)'
;TSKSSIKNVRLEAFNITGNIYVGSLVGELKESTISRSYSEADVTGKNLVGGLVGRNNSTSTITNSYATGSITGSNSVGGLVGSNNTSSINYSYATGSVSGGSNYVGGLVGYNNSTSTITNSYATGSVSGASYVGGLVGSNSISSTITNSYATGSVSGSSSSNYVGGFVGKNDDTAIITNSYWDKTVNSDPLLDNGYGTGKTTAEMMMLSTFVGWDISNLLEDSTTWYIDEGAATPVLRYSM
;
A
#
# COMPACT_ATOMS: atom_id res chain seq x y z
N THR A 1 10.80 15.45 8.44
CA THR A 1 11.48 15.20 9.73
C THR A 1 12.71 14.34 9.50
N SER A 2 13.73 14.45 10.35
CA SER A 2 15.01 13.73 10.21
C SER A 2 15.48 13.20 11.57
N LYS A 3 16.07 12.00 11.63
CA LYS A 3 16.63 11.38 12.86
C LYS A 3 15.67 11.41 14.05
N SER A 4 14.41 11.09 13.80
CA SER A 4 13.30 11.29 14.74
C SER A 4 12.47 10.03 14.92
N SER A 5 11.71 10.00 16.02
CA SER A 5 10.71 8.97 16.26
C SER A 5 9.34 9.60 16.52
N ILE A 6 8.34 9.23 15.72
CA ILE A 6 6.95 9.65 15.86
C ILE A 6 6.14 8.42 16.23
N LYS A 7 5.41 8.47 17.34
CA LYS A 7 4.66 7.34 17.86
C LYS A 7 3.30 7.77 18.40
N ASN A 8 2.28 6.94 18.21
CA ASN A 8 0.95 7.13 18.78
C ASN A 8 0.29 8.45 18.37
N VAL A 9 0.49 8.87 17.11
CA VAL A 9 -0.14 10.08 16.57
C VAL A 9 -1.38 9.71 15.77
N ARG A 10 -2.49 10.36 16.07
CA ARG A 10 -3.73 10.32 15.31
C ARG A 10 -3.99 11.68 14.67
N LEU A 11 -4.33 11.67 13.39
CA LEU A 11 -4.91 12.83 12.70
C LEU A 11 -6.34 12.48 12.27
N GLU A 12 -7.30 13.26 12.74
CA GLU A 12 -8.72 13.07 12.43
C GLU A 12 -9.10 13.75 11.10
N ALA A 13 -10.34 13.62 10.65
CA ALA A 13 -10.78 14.05 9.32
C ALA A 13 -10.67 15.58 9.11
N PHE A 14 -9.71 15.99 8.27
CA PHE A 14 -9.59 17.33 7.70
C PHE A 14 -8.94 17.28 6.32
N ASN A 15 -9.00 18.37 5.57
CA ASN A 15 -8.43 18.47 4.23
C ASN A 15 -7.00 19.01 4.29
N ILE A 16 -6.08 18.33 3.62
CA ILE A 16 -4.69 18.76 3.46
C ILE A 16 -4.44 19.01 1.99
N THR A 17 -3.94 20.19 1.66
CA THR A 17 -3.56 20.54 0.29
C THR A 17 -2.11 20.98 0.25
N GLY A 18 -1.34 20.40 -0.66
CA GLY A 18 0.05 20.77 -0.88
C GLY A 18 0.45 20.65 -2.34
N ASN A 19 1.73 20.87 -2.63
CA ASN A 19 2.27 20.70 -3.98
C ASN A 19 3.14 19.44 -4.06
N ILE A 20 4.28 19.43 -3.37
CA ILE A 20 5.24 18.32 -3.38
C ILE A 20 5.46 17.85 -1.94
N TYR A 21 5.67 16.54 -1.74
CA TYR A 21 5.87 15.92 -0.42
C TYR A 21 4.66 16.16 0.48
N VAL A 22 3.49 15.72 0.02
CA VAL A 22 2.25 15.93 0.75
C VAL A 22 1.94 14.64 1.50
N GLY A 23 2.10 14.68 2.81
CA GLY A 23 1.69 13.63 3.73
C GLY A 23 0.98 14.26 4.91
N SER A 24 -0.07 13.62 5.42
CA SER A 24 -0.84 14.23 6.51
C SER A 24 -0.04 14.42 7.79
N LEU A 25 0.83 13.44 8.10
CA LEU A 25 1.68 13.48 9.27
C LEU A 25 3.06 14.05 8.94
N VAL A 26 3.64 13.63 7.81
CA VAL A 26 4.99 14.04 7.41
C VAL A 26 5.09 14.18 5.90
N GLY A 27 5.56 15.32 5.41
CA GLY A 27 5.90 15.46 3.99
C GLY A 27 7.05 14.55 3.56
N GLU A 28 8.20 14.65 4.24
CA GLU A 28 9.34 13.75 4.05
C GLU A 28 9.87 13.18 5.38
N LEU A 29 9.97 11.85 5.47
CA LEU A 29 10.54 11.10 6.58
C LEU A 29 11.96 10.66 6.19
N LYS A 30 12.99 11.09 6.92
CA LYS A 30 14.40 10.76 6.65
C LYS A 30 15.08 10.17 7.88
N GLU A 31 15.76 9.03 7.76
CA GLU A 31 16.46 8.38 8.87
C GLU A 31 15.61 8.31 10.16
N SER A 32 14.31 8.03 10.03
CA SER A 32 13.32 8.22 11.10
C SER A 32 12.34 7.06 11.17
N THR A 33 11.62 6.96 12.28
CA THR A 33 10.58 5.95 12.47
C THR A 33 9.22 6.59 12.76
N ILE A 34 8.20 6.15 12.03
CA ILE A 34 6.79 6.32 12.42
C ILE A 34 6.25 4.98 12.89
N SER A 35 5.61 4.94 14.06
CA SER A 35 4.96 3.73 14.54
C SER A 35 3.61 4.00 15.19
N ARG A 36 2.65 3.08 15.09
CA ARG A 36 1.34 3.18 15.76
C ARG A 36 0.66 4.53 15.50
N SER A 37 0.76 5.03 14.27
CA SER A 37 0.24 6.35 13.92
C SER A 37 -0.66 6.26 12.71
N TYR A 38 -1.68 7.11 12.64
CA TYR A 38 -2.69 7.00 11.61
C TYR A 38 -3.36 8.32 11.27
N SER A 39 -3.98 8.34 10.08
CA SER A 39 -4.65 9.52 9.55
C SER A 39 -5.94 9.18 8.83
N GLU A 40 -6.97 9.98 9.12
CA GLU A 40 -8.27 9.97 8.45
C GLU A 40 -8.43 11.18 7.50
N ALA A 41 -7.35 11.96 7.30
CA ALA A 41 -7.38 13.18 6.51
C ALA A 41 -7.43 12.91 5.00
N ASP A 42 -8.24 13.69 4.28
CA ASP A 42 -8.21 13.73 2.83
C ASP A 42 -7.00 14.56 2.37
N VAL A 43 -6.21 14.02 1.45
CA VAL A 43 -4.94 14.62 1.03
C VAL A 43 -4.96 14.90 -0.47
N THR A 44 -4.80 16.17 -0.83
CA THR A 44 -4.64 16.63 -2.22
C THR A 44 -3.23 17.17 -2.44
N GLY A 45 -2.53 16.67 -3.44
CA GLY A 45 -1.20 17.14 -3.81
C GLY A 45 -0.93 17.06 -5.31
N LYS A 46 0.30 17.41 -5.72
CA LYS A 46 0.77 17.21 -7.11
C LYS A 46 1.74 16.03 -7.19
N ASN A 47 2.82 16.05 -6.41
CA ASN A 47 3.87 15.04 -6.47
C ASN A 47 4.19 14.46 -5.10
N LEU A 48 4.45 13.15 -5.03
CA LEU A 48 4.84 12.44 -3.80
C LEU A 48 3.79 12.66 -2.72
N VAL A 49 2.60 12.11 -2.98
CA VAL A 49 1.41 12.29 -2.16
C VAL A 49 1.08 10.98 -1.47
N GLY A 50 1.04 11.00 -0.14
CA GLY A 50 0.66 9.86 0.70
C GLY A 50 -0.36 10.24 1.74
N GLY A 51 -1.25 9.33 2.11
CA GLY A 51 -2.20 9.57 3.20
C GLY A 51 -1.52 9.81 4.53
N LEU A 52 -0.35 9.21 4.79
CA LEU A 52 0.43 9.44 6.00
C LEU A 52 1.74 10.19 5.71
N VAL A 53 2.47 9.75 4.67
CA VAL A 53 3.82 10.28 4.35
C VAL A 53 3.97 10.56 2.86
N GLY A 54 4.43 11.76 2.48
CA GLY A 54 4.72 12.06 1.08
C GLY A 54 5.90 11.24 0.54
N ARG A 55 7.05 11.28 1.22
CA ARG A 55 8.24 10.46 0.93
C ARG A 55 8.83 9.82 2.19
N ASN A 56 8.99 8.50 2.16
CA ASN A 56 9.76 7.72 3.13
C ASN A 56 11.17 7.48 2.57
N ASN A 57 12.22 7.95 3.23
CA ASN A 57 13.56 8.07 2.64
C ASN A 57 14.68 7.72 3.64
N SER A 58 15.82 7.28 3.09
CA SER A 58 17.10 7.16 3.80
C SER A 58 16.97 6.32 5.07
N THR A 59 16.74 5.02 4.90
CA THR A 59 16.64 4.03 5.99
C THR A 59 15.57 4.36 7.03
N SER A 60 14.45 4.95 6.57
CA SER A 60 13.31 5.22 7.43
C SER A 60 12.38 4.01 7.53
N THR A 61 11.59 3.96 8.60
CA THR A 61 10.63 2.87 8.85
C THR A 61 9.27 3.41 9.20
N ILE A 62 8.23 2.89 8.53
CA ILE A 62 6.83 3.06 8.91
C ILE A 62 6.31 1.70 9.35
N THR A 63 5.76 1.60 10.56
CA THR A 63 5.29 0.33 11.10
C THR A 63 3.98 0.47 11.87
N ASN A 64 3.10 -0.54 11.81
CA ASN A 64 1.84 -0.55 12.56
C ASN A 64 1.04 0.75 12.37
N SER A 65 0.96 1.24 11.14
CA SER A 65 0.43 2.57 10.82
C SER A 65 -0.52 2.50 9.63
N TYR A 66 -1.48 3.41 9.55
CA TYR A 66 -2.49 3.33 8.51
C TYR A 66 -3.07 4.68 8.08
N ALA A 67 -3.72 4.70 6.93
CA ALA A 67 -4.44 5.86 6.42
C ALA A 67 -5.78 5.46 5.79
N THR A 68 -6.84 6.21 6.08
CA THR A 68 -8.20 5.90 5.61
C THR A 68 -8.84 7.01 4.77
N GLY A 69 -8.26 8.22 4.79
CA GLY A 69 -8.73 9.35 3.98
C GLY A 69 -8.41 9.19 2.49
N SER A 70 -9.17 9.90 1.64
CA SER A 70 -9.02 9.84 0.18
C SER A 70 -7.83 10.67 -0.30
N ILE A 71 -7.09 10.13 -1.26
CA ILE A 71 -5.85 10.70 -1.76
C ILE A 71 -6.00 11.09 -3.22
N THR A 72 -5.74 12.36 -3.53
CA THR A 72 -5.70 12.89 -4.89
C THR A 72 -4.31 13.45 -5.19
N GLY A 73 -3.69 12.98 -6.27
CA GLY A 73 -2.38 13.43 -6.70
C GLY A 73 -2.17 13.39 -8.21
N SER A 74 -0.99 13.82 -8.68
CA SER A 74 -0.59 13.64 -10.08
C SER A 74 0.41 12.50 -10.23
N ASN A 75 1.53 12.51 -9.50
CA ASN A 75 2.63 11.58 -9.69
C ASN A 75 3.14 11.03 -8.35
N SER A 76 3.41 9.72 -8.29
CA SER A 76 3.78 9.01 -7.05
C SER A 76 2.76 9.23 -5.95
N VAL A 77 1.60 8.60 -6.12
CA VAL A 77 0.44 8.72 -5.24
C VAL A 77 0.19 7.37 -4.58
N GLY A 78 0.21 7.35 -3.25
CA GLY A 78 -0.06 6.15 -2.45
C GLY A 78 -1.10 6.41 -1.37
N GLY A 79 -1.94 5.42 -1.06
CA GLY A 79 -2.89 5.56 0.05
C GLY A 79 -2.20 5.80 1.40
N LEU A 80 -1.02 5.21 1.62
CA LEU A 80 -0.20 5.46 2.81
C LEU A 80 1.01 6.34 2.50
N VAL A 81 1.77 5.99 1.46
CA VAL A 81 3.07 6.63 1.15
C VAL A 81 3.19 6.96 -0.34
N GLY A 82 3.51 8.20 -0.68
CA GLY A 82 3.73 8.58 -2.09
C GLY A 82 4.92 7.86 -2.72
N SER A 83 6.09 7.93 -2.07
CA SER A 83 7.28 7.16 -2.47
C SER A 83 8.06 6.61 -1.28
N ASN A 84 8.48 5.35 -1.39
CA ASN A 84 9.35 4.65 -0.46
C ASN A 84 10.72 4.43 -1.13
N ASN A 85 11.77 5.05 -0.60
CA ASN A 85 13.13 5.00 -1.13
C ASN A 85 14.13 4.57 -0.05
N THR A 86 14.86 3.49 -0.32
CA THR A 86 15.84 2.92 0.62
C THR A 86 15.27 2.78 2.03
N SER A 87 14.01 2.35 2.15
CA SER A 87 13.23 2.42 3.40
C SER A 87 12.21 1.29 3.51
N SER A 88 11.62 1.11 4.70
CA SER A 88 10.73 -0.01 5.00
C SER A 88 9.33 0.42 5.44
N ILE A 89 8.33 -0.35 5.02
CA ILE A 89 6.93 -0.25 5.44
C ILE A 89 6.49 -1.63 5.90
N ASN A 90 6.04 -1.74 7.16
CA ASN A 90 5.69 -3.02 7.78
C ASN A 90 4.36 -2.93 8.50
N TYR A 91 3.56 -4.01 8.50
CA TYR A 91 2.33 -4.08 9.31
C TYR A 91 1.44 -2.85 9.10
N SER A 92 1.29 -2.37 7.87
CA SER A 92 0.65 -1.09 7.60
C SER A 92 -0.39 -1.22 6.50
N TYR A 93 -1.38 -0.33 6.50
CA TYR A 93 -2.47 -0.46 5.54
C TYR A 93 -3.07 0.87 5.11
N ALA A 94 -3.78 0.84 3.99
CA ALA A 94 -4.56 1.97 3.52
C ALA A 94 -5.93 1.53 2.99
N THR A 95 -6.98 2.27 3.34
CA THR A 95 -8.36 1.94 2.93
C THR A 95 -9.04 3.05 2.13
N GLY A 96 -8.47 4.26 2.13
CA GLY A 96 -8.98 5.39 1.37
C GLY A 96 -8.78 5.24 -0.13
N SER A 97 -9.67 5.87 -0.92
CA SER A 97 -9.56 5.88 -2.37
C SER A 97 -8.32 6.64 -2.84
N VAL A 98 -7.69 6.21 -3.94
CA VAL A 98 -6.49 6.84 -4.50
C VAL A 98 -6.73 7.21 -5.95
N SER A 99 -6.56 8.48 -6.29
CA SER A 99 -6.68 9.01 -7.65
C SER A 99 -5.39 9.73 -8.07
N GLY A 100 -4.79 9.27 -9.17
CA GLY A 100 -3.55 9.81 -9.72
C GLY A 100 -3.68 10.26 -11.18
N GLY A 101 -3.21 11.47 -11.51
CA GLY A 101 -3.29 12.01 -12.87
C GLY A 101 -2.19 11.56 -13.84
N SER A 102 -1.13 10.88 -13.38
CA SER A 102 0.06 10.54 -14.16
C SER A 102 0.64 9.19 -13.73
N ASN A 103 1.93 9.12 -13.42
CA ASN A 103 2.65 7.88 -13.13
C ASN A 103 2.60 7.49 -11.64
N TYR A 104 2.74 6.19 -11.40
CA TYR A 104 3.00 5.59 -10.09
C TYR A 104 1.87 5.82 -9.11
N VAL A 105 0.78 5.07 -9.28
CA VAL A 105 -0.41 5.16 -8.44
C VAL A 105 -0.63 3.81 -7.78
N GLY A 106 -0.58 3.77 -6.46
CA GLY A 106 -0.74 2.54 -5.68
C GLY A 106 -1.73 2.69 -4.54
N GLY A 107 -2.47 1.64 -4.20
CA GLY A 107 -3.37 1.68 -3.04
C GLY A 107 -2.65 1.86 -1.71
N LEU A 108 -1.43 1.32 -1.57
CA LEU A 108 -0.58 1.56 -0.40
C LEU A 108 0.57 2.53 -0.71
N VAL A 109 1.35 2.24 -1.76
CA VAL A 109 2.57 2.99 -2.11
C VAL A 109 2.57 3.36 -3.59
N GLY A 110 2.79 4.62 -3.93
CA GLY A 110 2.93 5.03 -5.33
C GLY A 110 4.17 4.41 -5.99
N TYR A 111 5.35 4.69 -5.43
CA TYR A 111 6.62 4.20 -5.96
C TYR A 111 7.53 3.61 -4.87
N ASN A 112 7.80 2.30 -4.95
CA ASN A 112 8.72 1.57 -4.07
C ASN A 112 10.05 1.30 -4.80
N ASN A 113 11.16 1.88 -4.32
CA ASN A 113 12.43 1.86 -5.07
C ASN A 113 13.67 1.76 -4.18
N SER A 114 14.81 1.47 -4.81
CA SER A 114 16.13 1.48 -4.18
C SER A 114 16.20 0.57 -2.95
N THR A 115 16.09 -0.74 -3.16
CA THR A 115 16.15 -1.78 -2.09
C THR A 115 15.14 -1.55 -0.96
N SER A 116 13.97 -1.00 -1.28
CA SER A 116 12.91 -0.74 -0.31
C SER A 116 12.08 -1.99 -0.04
N THR A 117 11.50 -2.08 1.15
CA THR A 117 10.72 -3.26 1.56
C THR A 117 9.30 -2.89 1.97
N ILE A 118 8.35 -3.72 1.56
CA ILE A 118 6.95 -3.69 2.03
C ILE A 118 6.62 -5.09 2.54
N THR A 119 6.26 -5.20 3.83
CA THR A 119 5.99 -6.50 4.45
C THR A 119 4.71 -6.46 5.27
N ASN A 120 3.93 -7.54 5.24
CA ASN A 120 2.73 -7.69 6.06
C ASN A 120 1.79 -6.47 5.96
N SER A 121 1.47 -6.05 4.74
CA SER A 121 0.75 -4.79 4.51
C SER A 121 -0.37 -4.97 3.49
N TYR A 122 -1.39 -4.10 3.53
CA TYR A 122 -2.52 -4.26 2.62
C TYR A 122 -3.17 -2.95 2.19
N ALA A 123 -3.89 -3.01 1.07
CA ALA A 123 -4.71 -1.89 0.59
C ALA A 123 -6.10 -2.35 0.15
N THR A 124 -7.14 -1.64 0.58
CA THR A 124 -8.54 -1.98 0.21
C THR A 124 -9.27 -0.86 -0.54
N GLY A 125 -8.71 0.35 -0.58
CA GLY A 125 -9.28 1.47 -1.31
C GLY A 125 -9.18 1.29 -2.83
N SER A 126 -10.15 1.83 -3.57
CA SER A 126 -10.11 1.85 -5.03
C SER A 126 -8.96 2.71 -5.55
N VAL A 127 -8.29 2.27 -6.62
CA VAL A 127 -7.15 2.96 -7.23
C VAL A 127 -7.48 3.33 -8.68
N SER A 128 -7.38 4.61 -9.01
CA SER A 128 -7.51 5.10 -10.38
C SER A 128 -6.26 5.89 -10.81
N GLY A 129 -5.69 5.57 -11.97
CA GLY A 129 -4.47 6.23 -12.45
C GLY A 129 -4.32 6.27 -13.97
N ALA A 130 -3.29 6.94 -14.46
CA ALA A 130 -2.97 6.96 -15.89
C ALA A 130 -1.95 5.88 -16.27
N SER A 131 -0.83 5.77 -15.53
CA SER A 131 0.24 4.80 -15.82
C SER A 131 0.94 4.31 -14.55
N TYR A 132 1.46 3.07 -14.59
CA TYR A 132 2.06 2.39 -13.43
C TYR A 132 1.07 2.37 -12.25
N VAL A 133 -0.06 1.69 -12.46
CA VAL A 133 -1.18 1.65 -11.54
C VAL A 133 -1.30 0.24 -10.94
N GLY A 134 -1.25 0.13 -9.61
CA GLY A 134 -1.36 -1.14 -8.92
C GLY A 134 -2.28 -1.07 -7.71
N GLY A 135 -2.99 -2.16 -7.41
CA GLY A 135 -3.85 -2.23 -6.22
C GLY A 135 -3.07 -2.02 -4.92
N LEU A 136 -1.84 -2.51 -4.81
CA LEU A 136 -0.94 -2.24 -3.68
C LEU A 136 0.12 -1.18 -4.03
N VAL A 137 0.87 -1.40 -5.12
CA VAL A 137 2.02 -0.56 -5.49
C VAL A 137 1.99 -0.18 -6.96
N GLY A 138 2.19 1.10 -7.27
CA GLY A 138 2.25 1.55 -8.68
C GLY A 138 3.46 0.98 -9.43
N SER A 139 4.67 1.13 -8.87
CA SER A 139 5.89 0.50 -9.38
C SER A 139 6.80 0.01 -8.26
N ASN A 140 7.33 -1.20 -8.41
CA ASN A 140 8.31 -1.83 -7.52
C ASN A 140 9.64 -2.02 -8.26
N SER A 141 10.70 -1.35 -7.81
CA SER A 141 11.90 -1.14 -8.63
C SER A 141 13.22 -1.32 -7.87
N ILE A 142 14.30 -1.61 -8.60
CA ILE A 142 15.68 -1.66 -8.10
C ILE A 142 15.81 -2.54 -6.83
N SER A 143 15.70 -3.86 -7.00
CA SER A 143 15.87 -4.83 -5.90
C SER A 143 14.97 -4.61 -4.68
N SER A 144 13.85 -3.92 -4.86
CA SER A 144 12.84 -3.73 -3.81
C SER A 144 11.96 -4.96 -3.67
N THR A 145 11.44 -5.20 -2.47
CA THR A 145 10.69 -6.41 -2.14
C THR A 145 9.29 -6.11 -1.61
N ILE A 146 8.36 -6.99 -1.95
CA ILE A 146 6.99 -7.02 -1.41
C ILE A 146 6.71 -8.44 -0.92
N THR A 147 6.39 -8.58 0.37
CA THR A 147 6.20 -9.90 1.00
C THR A 147 4.94 -9.92 1.86
N ASN A 148 4.20 -11.02 1.82
CA ASN A 148 3.02 -11.26 2.66
C ASN A 148 2.05 -10.07 2.66
N SER A 149 1.70 -9.58 1.48
CA SER A 149 0.89 -8.37 1.34
C SER A 149 -0.26 -8.60 0.36
N TYR A 150 -1.35 -7.84 0.49
CA TYR A 150 -2.50 -8.03 -0.39
C TYR A 150 -3.22 -6.73 -0.79
N ALA A 151 -3.96 -6.77 -1.90
CA ALA A 151 -4.86 -5.70 -2.31
C ALA A 151 -6.25 -6.21 -2.70
N THR A 152 -7.31 -5.52 -2.27
CA THR A 152 -8.70 -5.90 -2.60
C THR A 152 -9.49 -4.80 -3.30
N GLY A 153 -8.95 -3.58 -3.36
CA GLY A 153 -9.60 -2.46 -4.03
C GLY A 153 -9.67 -2.65 -5.55
N SER A 154 -10.69 -2.05 -6.18
CA SER A 154 -10.79 -2.01 -7.63
C SER A 154 -9.70 -1.12 -8.24
N VAL A 155 -9.10 -1.55 -9.34
CA VAL A 155 -8.05 -0.84 -10.07
C VAL A 155 -8.57 -0.43 -11.44
N SER A 156 -8.46 0.86 -11.76
CA SER A 156 -8.77 1.39 -13.08
C SER A 156 -7.62 2.22 -13.65
N GLY A 157 -7.31 2.03 -14.92
CA GLY A 157 -6.27 2.78 -15.61
C GLY A 157 -6.61 3.06 -17.08
N SER A 158 -5.93 4.05 -17.67
CA SER A 158 -6.11 4.34 -19.11
C SER A 158 -5.41 3.27 -19.96
N SER A 159 -6.23 2.37 -20.53
CA SER A 159 -5.82 1.16 -21.24
C SER A 159 -5.33 1.43 -22.67
N SER A 160 -4.04 1.18 -22.92
CA SER A 160 -3.51 0.57 -24.16
C SER A 160 -1.97 0.48 -24.18
N SER A 161 -1.24 1.20 -23.32
CA SER A 161 0.23 1.18 -23.29
C SER A 161 0.84 1.42 -21.90
N ASN A 162 0.01 1.31 -20.86
CA ASN A 162 0.36 1.70 -19.50
C ASN A 162 0.37 0.48 -18.59
N TYR A 163 1.41 0.34 -17.78
CA TYR A 163 1.56 -0.73 -16.80
C TYR A 163 0.44 -0.63 -15.75
N VAL A 164 -0.59 -1.46 -15.87
CA VAL A 164 -1.72 -1.53 -14.92
C VAL A 164 -1.84 -2.97 -14.45
N GLY A 165 -1.96 -3.20 -13.14
CA GLY A 165 -2.08 -4.53 -12.56
C GLY A 165 -2.94 -4.55 -11.31
N GLY A 166 -3.58 -5.68 -11.04
CA GLY A 166 -4.46 -5.86 -9.87
C GLY A 166 -3.71 -5.71 -8.54
N PHE A 167 -2.41 -6.04 -8.51
CA PHE A 167 -1.56 -5.89 -7.32
C PHE A 167 -0.44 -4.86 -7.51
N VAL A 168 0.41 -5.06 -8.51
CA VAL A 168 1.51 -4.14 -8.85
C VAL A 168 1.40 -3.71 -10.31
N GLY A 169 1.54 -2.42 -10.58
CA GLY A 169 1.50 -1.91 -11.95
C GLY A 169 2.71 -2.38 -12.77
N LYS A 170 3.92 -2.13 -12.26
CA LYS A 170 5.18 -2.65 -12.82
C LYS A 170 6.10 -3.19 -11.73
N ASN A 171 6.71 -4.34 -11.97
CA ASN A 171 7.81 -4.87 -11.18
C ASN A 171 9.07 -4.96 -12.04
N ASP A 172 10.17 -4.32 -11.64
CA ASP A 172 11.45 -4.43 -12.34
C ASP A 172 12.03 -5.84 -12.20
N ASP A 173 12.86 -6.27 -13.16
CA ASP A 173 13.44 -7.62 -13.21
C ASP A 173 14.23 -8.03 -11.95
N THR A 174 14.79 -7.06 -11.24
CA THR A 174 15.55 -7.31 -10.00
C THR A 174 14.69 -7.25 -8.74
N ALA A 175 13.44 -6.78 -8.86
CA ALA A 175 12.52 -6.61 -7.75
C ALA A 175 11.72 -7.91 -7.50
N ILE A 176 11.43 -8.21 -6.24
CA ILE A 176 10.88 -9.52 -5.85
C ILE A 176 9.52 -9.34 -5.17
N ILE A 177 8.55 -10.13 -5.58
CA ILE A 177 7.24 -10.25 -4.94
C ILE A 177 7.11 -11.68 -4.44
N THR A 178 6.69 -11.88 -3.18
CA THR A 178 6.54 -13.21 -2.58
C THR A 178 5.30 -13.28 -1.72
N ASN A 179 4.57 -14.41 -1.80
CA ASN A 179 3.39 -14.71 -0.98
C ASN A 179 2.40 -13.54 -0.91
N SER A 180 2.09 -12.92 -2.05
CA SER A 180 1.29 -11.71 -2.09
C SER A 180 0.18 -11.81 -3.13
N TYR A 181 -1.00 -11.28 -2.78
CA TYR A 181 -2.26 -11.63 -3.44
C TYR A 181 -3.09 -10.40 -3.79
N TRP A 182 -3.99 -10.56 -4.76
CA TRP A 182 -4.98 -9.54 -5.07
C TRP A 182 -6.34 -10.15 -5.41
N ASP A 183 -7.41 -9.39 -5.16
CA ASP A 183 -8.77 -9.82 -5.47
C ASP A 183 -9.08 -9.67 -6.97
N LYS A 184 -9.06 -10.79 -7.69
CA LYS A 184 -9.38 -10.86 -9.12
C LYS A 184 -10.88 -10.93 -9.42
N THR A 185 -11.71 -11.17 -8.41
CA THR A 185 -13.17 -11.10 -8.57
C THR A 185 -13.60 -9.63 -8.66
N VAL A 186 -13.01 -8.76 -7.84
CA VAL A 186 -13.20 -7.30 -7.93
C VAL A 186 -12.55 -6.74 -9.21
N ASN A 187 -11.38 -7.26 -9.57
CA ASN A 187 -10.58 -6.82 -10.72
C ASN A 187 -10.67 -7.82 -11.88
N SER A 188 -11.88 -8.00 -12.42
CA SER A 188 -12.19 -9.07 -13.37
C SER A 188 -11.65 -8.88 -14.80
N ASP A 189 -11.08 -7.72 -15.13
CA ASP A 189 -10.41 -7.51 -16.42
C ASP A 189 -9.13 -8.37 -16.46
N PRO A 190 -9.01 -9.32 -17.40
CA PRO A 190 -7.86 -10.20 -17.48
C PRO A 190 -6.54 -9.46 -17.74
N LEU A 191 -6.56 -8.23 -18.27
CA LEU A 191 -5.37 -7.42 -18.46
C LEU A 191 -4.73 -6.96 -17.14
N LEU A 192 -5.47 -7.01 -16.03
CA LEU A 192 -4.96 -6.68 -14.71
C LEU A 192 -4.11 -7.81 -14.11
N ASP A 193 -4.18 -9.03 -14.66
CA ASP A 193 -3.28 -10.13 -14.30
C ASP A 193 -2.00 -10.07 -15.15
N ASN A 194 -1.08 -9.20 -14.74
CA ASN A 194 0.20 -8.98 -15.41
C ASN A 194 1.35 -9.87 -14.86
N GLY A 195 1.03 -10.87 -14.03
CA GLY A 195 2.01 -11.76 -13.40
C GLY A 195 2.73 -11.20 -12.17
N TYR A 196 2.42 -9.97 -11.73
CA TYR A 196 3.03 -9.37 -10.54
C TYR A 196 2.12 -9.55 -9.30
N GLY A 197 2.29 -10.68 -8.60
CA GLY A 197 1.42 -11.12 -7.51
C GLY A 197 0.40 -12.17 -7.98
N THR A 198 -0.26 -12.86 -7.05
CA THR A 198 -1.16 -13.98 -7.37
C THR A 198 -2.63 -13.59 -7.23
N GLY A 199 -3.38 -13.62 -8.34
CA GLY A 199 -4.80 -13.32 -8.35
C GLY A 199 -5.64 -14.41 -7.67
N LYS A 200 -6.40 -14.02 -6.65
CA LYS A 200 -7.30 -14.88 -5.87
C LYS A 200 -8.71 -14.31 -5.93
N THR A 201 -9.70 -15.18 -6.00
CA THR A 201 -11.10 -14.76 -5.91
C THR A 201 -11.39 -14.18 -4.52
N THR A 202 -12.44 -13.36 -4.38
CA THR A 202 -12.88 -12.86 -3.06
C THR A 202 -13.07 -14.01 -2.06
N ALA A 203 -13.68 -15.11 -2.50
CA ALA A 203 -13.87 -16.28 -1.66
C ALA A 203 -12.55 -16.92 -1.22
N GLU A 204 -11.59 -17.11 -2.14
CA GLU A 204 -10.24 -17.60 -1.78
C GLU A 204 -9.53 -16.65 -0.81
N MET A 205 -9.65 -15.34 -1.00
CA MET A 205 -9.06 -14.32 -0.13
C MET A 205 -9.62 -14.34 1.31
N MET A 206 -10.73 -15.04 1.56
CA MET A 206 -11.33 -15.23 2.88
C MET A 206 -10.99 -16.59 3.49
N MET A 207 -10.18 -17.42 2.83
CA MET A 207 -9.81 -18.75 3.33
C MET A 207 -8.41 -18.76 3.90
N LEU A 208 -8.23 -19.34 5.09
CA LEU A 208 -6.92 -19.47 5.75
C LEU A 208 -5.94 -20.24 4.86
N SER A 209 -6.44 -21.25 4.14
CA SER A 209 -5.67 -22.08 3.21
C SER A 209 -5.07 -21.33 2.02
N THR A 210 -5.52 -20.10 1.72
CA THR A 210 -4.92 -19.26 0.67
C THR A 210 -3.58 -18.66 1.12
N PHE A 211 -3.42 -18.41 2.41
CA PHE A 211 -2.30 -17.65 2.98
C PHE A 211 -1.22 -18.56 3.57
N VAL A 212 -0.94 -19.69 2.91
CA VAL A 212 0.13 -20.61 3.33
C VAL A 212 1.48 -19.86 3.36
N GLY A 213 2.20 -20.02 4.47
CA GLY A 213 3.47 -19.34 4.71
C GLY A 213 3.35 -17.95 5.34
N TRP A 214 2.13 -17.45 5.56
CA TRP A 214 1.90 -16.29 6.39
C TRP A 214 1.91 -16.69 7.87
N ASP A 215 2.29 -15.74 8.72
CA ASP A 215 2.08 -15.84 10.17
C ASP A 215 0.63 -15.44 10.47
N ILE A 216 -0.29 -16.39 10.32
CA ILE A 216 -1.74 -16.18 10.30
C ILE A 216 -2.49 -17.28 11.04
N SER A 217 -3.60 -16.91 11.70
CA SER A 217 -4.45 -17.83 12.46
C SER A 217 -5.90 -17.36 12.48
N ASN A 218 -6.85 -18.29 12.55
CA ASN A 218 -8.28 -18.02 12.71
C ASN A 218 -8.73 -18.06 14.20
N LEU A 219 -7.78 -18.21 15.13
CA LEU A 219 -8.04 -18.21 16.57
C LEU A 219 -7.82 -16.80 17.14
N LEU A 220 -8.77 -16.31 17.94
CA LEU A 220 -8.68 -14.96 18.54
C LEU A 220 -7.55 -14.84 19.58
N GLU A 221 -7.28 -15.89 20.35
CA GLU A 221 -6.29 -15.87 21.45
C GLU A 221 -4.85 -16.15 20.99
N ASP A 222 -4.60 -16.20 19.68
CA ASP A 222 -3.26 -16.43 19.11
C ASP A 222 -2.46 -15.12 18.99
N SER A 223 -1.14 -15.23 18.84
CA SER A 223 -0.17 -14.12 18.72
C SER A 223 0.38 -13.93 17.30
N THR A 224 -0.19 -14.58 16.29
CA THR A 224 0.23 -14.43 14.88
C THR A 224 0.11 -12.98 14.41
N THR A 225 0.84 -12.61 13.36
CA THR A 225 0.74 -11.27 12.74
C THR A 225 -0.68 -10.97 12.24
N TRP A 226 -1.29 -11.95 11.59
CA TRP A 226 -2.58 -11.82 10.92
C TRP A 226 -3.65 -12.64 11.63
N TYR A 227 -4.86 -12.09 11.66
CA TYR A 227 -6.09 -12.81 11.99
C TYR A 227 -6.96 -12.92 10.74
N ILE A 228 -7.63 -14.06 10.56
CA ILE A 228 -8.64 -14.23 9.52
C ILE A 228 -9.92 -14.81 10.13
N ASP A 229 -11.04 -14.16 9.87
CA ASP A 229 -12.36 -14.72 10.11
C ASP A 229 -12.76 -15.56 8.90
N GLU A 230 -12.46 -16.86 8.97
CA GLU A 230 -12.46 -17.75 7.80
C GLU A 230 -13.85 -17.84 7.16
N GLY A 231 -13.90 -17.52 5.85
CA GLY A 231 -15.12 -17.46 5.05
C GLY A 231 -15.94 -16.17 5.21
N ALA A 232 -15.58 -15.29 6.14
CA ALA A 232 -16.32 -14.05 6.41
C ALA A 232 -15.57 -12.78 5.93
N ALA A 233 -14.26 -12.70 6.16
CA ALA A 233 -13.47 -11.52 5.83
C ALA A 233 -12.04 -11.85 5.38
N THR A 234 -11.42 -10.94 4.64
CA THR A 234 -9.98 -11.03 4.32
C THR A 234 -9.13 -10.81 5.57
N PRO A 235 -7.87 -11.30 5.61
CA PRO A 235 -7.02 -11.17 6.79
C PRO A 235 -6.84 -9.72 7.26
N VAL A 236 -6.91 -9.50 8.57
CA VAL A 236 -6.60 -8.21 9.18
C VAL A 236 -5.35 -8.33 10.05
N LEU A 237 -4.63 -7.22 10.21
CA LEU A 237 -3.47 -7.19 11.09
C LEU A 237 -3.95 -7.25 12.54
N ARG A 238 -3.38 -8.14 13.36
CA ARG A 238 -3.89 -8.33 14.72
C ARG A 238 -3.87 -7.09 15.58
N TYR A 239 -2.88 -6.20 15.39
CA TYR A 239 -2.79 -4.98 16.18
C TYR A 239 -3.94 -3.99 15.92
N SER A 240 -4.71 -4.17 14.83
CA SER A 240 -5.83 -3.31 14.47
C SER A 240 -7.20 -3.87 14.88
N MET A 241 -7.23 -5.02 15.55
CA MET A 241 -8.46 -5.60 16.11
C MET A 241 -8.85 -4.94 17.43
#